data_AF-B5HE81-F1
#
_entry.id   AF-B5HE81-F1
#
_cell.length_a   1.000
_cell.length_b   1.000
_cell.length_c   1.000
_cell.angle_alpha   90.00
_cell.angle_beta   90.00
_cell.angle_gamma   90.00
#
_symmetry.space_group_name_H-M   'P 1'
#
loop_
_entity.id
_entity.type
_entity.pdbx_description
1 polymer ?
#
loop_
_entity_poly.entity_id
_entity_poly.type
_entity_poly.pdbx_seq_one_letter_code
_entity_poly.pdbx_strand_id
1 'polypeptide(L)'
;MTSDIDWRELDLEHRSSWRRIFNEDWKNDSPEAACPICSHHTLHRWYKQESVQAKVLRGQSFIGHGRLWEWCSKCHAYEYYPDGFVPAWWKEPYPVDPALLKYDPGPIDAARAKAAERRSTNAGDIPN
;
A
#
# COMPACT_ATOMS: atom_id res chain seq x y z
N MET A 1 -2.42 -21.77 15.37
CA MET A 1 -1.59 -21.98 14.16
C MET A 1 -1.92 -20.86 13.21
N THR A 2 -1.19 -19.75 13.28
CA THR A 2 -1.25 -18.69 12.26
C THR A 2 -0.65 -19.29 11.00
N SER A 3 -1.45 -19.51 9.97
CA SER A 3 -0.93 -19.77 8.64
C SER A 3 -0.06 -18.57 8.26
N ASP A 4 1.25 -18.76 8.19
CA ASP A 4 2.14 -17.75 7.61
C ASP A 4 1.68 -17.52 6.17
N ILE A 5 1.18 -16.32 5.92
CA ILE A 5 0.77 -15.92 4.58
C ILE A 5 2.06 -15.83 3.74
N ASP A 6 2.11 -16.63 2.68
CA ASP A 6 3.24 -16.62 1.75
C ASP A 6 3.12 -15.42 0.81
N TRP A 7 3.91 -14.39 1.09
CA TRP A 7 4.05 -13.21 0.24
C TRP A 7 5.08 -13.47 -0.84
N ARG A 8 4.70 -13.23 -2.09
CA ARG A 8 5.57 -13.43 -3.26
C ARG A 8 5.84 -12.13 -3.98
N GLU A 9 7.09 -11.93 -4.35
CA GLU A 9 7.45 -10.82 -5.23
C GLU A 9 6.73 -10.96 -6.58
N LEU A 10 6.38 -9.81 -7.15
CA LEU A 10 5.73 -9.73 -8.45
C LEU A 10 6.65 -10.26 -9.55
N ASP A 11 6.15 -11.20 -10.35
CA ASP A 11 6.88 -11.70 -11.51
C ASP A 11 7.01 -10.64 -12.62
N LEU A 12 7.93 -10.88 -13.55
CA LEU A 12 8.20 -9.96 -14.66
C LEU A 12 7.03 -9.84 -15.64
N GLU A 13 6.22 -10.90 -15.78
CA GLU A 13 5.09 -10.96 -16.71
C GLU A 13 4.00 -9.94 -16.31
N HIS A 14 3.68 -9.87 -15.02
CA HIS A 14 2.61 -9.00 -14.52
C HIS A 14 3.11 -7.59 -14.18
N ARG A 15 4.43 -7.36 -14.14
CA ARG A 15 5.02 -6.08 -13.73
C ARG A 15 4.55 -4.88 -14.55
N SER A 16 4.44 -5.02 -15.87
CA SER A 16 4.02 -3.90 -16.74
C SER A 16 2.58 -3.47 -16.46
N SER A 17 1.67 -4.43 -16.34
CA SER A 17 0.26 -4.17 -16.01
C SER A 17 0.11 -3.58 -14.61
N TRP A 18 0.88 -4.10 -13.65
CA TRP A 18 0.91 -3.59 -12.29
C TRP A 18 1.37 -2.12 -12.25
N ARG A 19 2.51 -1.80 -12.90
CA ARG A 19 3.00 -0.42 -12.99
C ARG A 19 1.98 0.51 -13.61
N ARG A 20 1.30 0.07 -14.68
CA ARG A 20 0.24 0.85 -15.33
C ARG A 20 -0.87 1.19 -14.35
N ILE A 21 -1.41 0.20 -13.64
CA ILE A 21 -2.49 0.39 -12.65
C ILE A 21 -2.10 1.42 -11.59
N PHE A 22 -0.93 1.24 -10.97
CA PHE A 22 -0.52 2.12 -9.88
C PHE A 22 -0.10 3.52 -10.36
N ASN A 23 0.27 3.69 -11.63
CA ASN A 23 0.55 5.00 -12.21
C ASN A 23 -0.71 5.73 -12.69
N GLU A 24 -1.74 5.01 -13.15
CA GLU A 24 -3.03 5.59 -13.56
C GLU A 24 -3.80 6.14 -12.35
N ASP A 25 -3.90 5.36 -11.27
CA ASP A 25 -4.55 5.78 -10.02
C ASP A 25 -3.54 6.21 -8.95
N TRP A 26 -2.64 7.13 -9.32
CA TRP A 26 -1.50 7.50 -8.48
C TRP A 26 -1.87 8.32 -7.22
N LYS A 27 -3.12 8.78 -7.08
CA LYS A 27 -3.58 9.65 -5.96
C LYS A 27 -4.27 8.88 -4.83
N ASN A 28 -4.38 7.57 -4.94
CA ASN A 28 -5.16 6.76 -4.03
C ASN A 28 -4.30 5.66 -3.40
N ASP A 29 -4.54 5.36 -2.13
CA ASP A 29 -3.85 4.29 -1.40
C ASP A 29 -4.40 2.90 -1.77
N SER A 30 -5.58 2.82 -2.37
CA SER A 30 -6.21 1.58 -2.84
C SER A 30 -6.78 1.78 -4.24
N PRO A 31 -6.02 1.45 -5.30
CA PRO A 31 -6.49 1.61 -6.68
C PRO A 31 -7.80 0.85 -6.93
N GLU A 32 -8.72 1.46 -7.68
CA GLU A 32 -10.00 0.81 -8.04
C GLU A 32 -9.85 -0.32 -9.07
N ALA A 33 -8.69 -0.46 -9.70
CA ALA A 33 -8.43 -1.47 -10.72
C ALA A 33 -8.24 -2.88 -10.14
N ALA A 34 -8.57 -3.89 -10.94
CA ALA A 34 -8.40 -5.29 -10.57
C ALA A 34 -6.92 -5.69 -10.56
N CYS A 35 -6.53 -6.56 -9.63
CA CYS A 35 -5.20 -7.16 -9.61
C CYS A 35 -4.92 -7.89 -10.93
N PRO A 36 -3.80 -7.62 -11.62
CA PRO A 36 -3.51 -8.24 -12.93
C PRO A 36 -3.24 -9.75 -12.82
N ILE A 37 -3.02 -10.27 -11.61
CA ILE A 37 -2.75 -11.69 -11.36
C ILE A 37 -4.03 -12.45 -11.01
N CYS A 38 -4.84 -11.93 -10.07
CA CYS A 38 -5.98 -12.66 -9.50
C CYS A 38 -7.34 -12.01 -9.78
N SER A 39 -7.38 -10.89 -10.51
CA SER A 39 -8.58 -10.14 -10.87
C SER A 39 -9.42 -9.58 -9.71
N HIS A 40 -8.93 -9.62 -8.47
CA HIS A 40 -9.63 -9.03 -7.32
C HIS A 40 -9.27 -7.56 -7.12
N HIS A 41 -10.24 -6.75 -6.68
CA HIS A 41 -10.08 -5.34 -6.31
C HIS A 41 -9.53 -5.17 -4.89
N THR A 42 -8.37 -5.76 -4.63
CA THR A 42 -7.70 -5.72 -3.32
C THR A 42 -6.25 -5.26 -3.47
N LEU A 43 -6.02 -4.28 -4.35
CA LEU A 43 -4.73 -3.64 -4.55
C LEU A 43 -4.57 -2.50 -3.55
N HIS A 44 -3.37 -2.38 -3.00
CA HIS A 44 -3.03 -1.38 -2.01
C HIS A 44 -1.63 -0.84 -2.26
N ARG A 45 -1.41 0.41 -1.86
CA ARG A 45 -0.09 1.03 -1.72
C ARG A 45 0.07 1.65 -0.36
N TRP A 46 1.29 1.69 0.12
CA TRP A 46 1.62 2.34 1.37
C TRP A 46 3.04 2.91 1.32
N TYR A 47 3.21 4.10 1.88
CA TYR A 47 4.48 4.80 1.89
C TYR A 47 5.01 4.98 3.31
N LYS A 48 6.31 4.75 3.49
CA LYS A 48 7.04 5.21 4.67
C LYS A 48 7.87 6.44 4.30
N GLN A 49 7.61 7.56 4.95
CA GLN A 49 8.51 8.71 4.86
C GLN A 49 9.73 8.49 5.76
N GLU A 50 10.92 8.64 5.17
CA GLU A 50 12.21 8.48 5.87
C GLU A 50 12.89 9.83 6.11
N SER A 51 12.69 10.80 5.21
CA SER A 51 13.19 12.17 5.38
C SER A 51 12.20 13.21 4.87
N VAL A 52 12.29 14.42 5.43
CA VAL A 52 11.53 15.59 4.96
C VAL A 52 12.40 16.35 3.97
N GLN A 53 12.09 16.24 2.69
CA GLN A 53 12.80 16.93 1.61
C GLN A 53 11.81 17.23 0.49
N ALA A 54 10.96 18.23 0.73
CA ALA A 54 9.90 18.57 -0.19
C ALA A 54 10.47 18.91 -1.58
N LYS A 55 9.87 18.35 -2.63
CA LYS A 55 10.32 18.52 -4.01
C LYS A 55 9.15 18.47 -4.97
N VAL A 56 9.25 19.21 -6.08
CA VAL A 56 8.34 19.08 -7.21
C VAL A 56 9.08 18.38 -8.36
N LEU A 57 8.52 17.28 -8.87
CA LEU A 57 9.04 16.55 -10.02
C LEU A 57 7.91 16.32 -11.01
N ARG A 58 8.08 16.71 -12.28
CA ARG A 58 7.07 16.54 -13.36
C ARG A 58 5.68 17.06 -12.99
N GLY A 59 5.62 18.21 -12.31
CA GLY A 59 4.35 18.80 -11.83
C GLY A 59 3.76 18.12 -10.59
N GLN A 60 4.43 17.11 -10.03
CA GLN A 60 3.99 16.41 -8.84
C GLN A 60 4.75 16.85 -7.60
N SER A 61 4.02 17.17 -6.54
CA SER A 61 4.58 17.52 -5.23
C SER A 61 4.83 16.27 -4.39
N PHE A 62 6.00 16.23 -3.75
CA PHE A 62 6.45 15.19 -2.82
C PHE A 62 6.87 15.84 -1.50
N ILE A 63 6.65 15.15 -0.39
CA ILE A 63 7.01 15.61 0.96
C ILE A 63 8.43 15.18 1.36
N GLY A 64 9.02 14.20 0.66
CA GLY A 64 10.39 13.77 0.89
C GLY A 64 10.70 12.40 0.32
N HIS A 65 11.86 11.88 0.70
CA HIS A 65 12.28 10.53 0.35
C HIS A 65 11.63 9.50 1.28
N GLY A 66 11.46 8.29 0.76
CA GLY A 66 10.85 7.21 1.50
C GLY A 66 10.86 5.90 0.75
N ARG A 67 10.07 4.98 1.28
CA ARG A 67 9.86 3.63 0.75
C ARG A 67 8.42 3.46 0.33
N LEU A 68 8.18 2.58 -0.63
CA LEU A 68 6.85 2.26 -1.14
C LEU A 68 6.66 0.74 -1.17
N TRP A 69 5.51 0.31 -0.67
CA TRP A 69 4.99 -1.04 -0.81
C TRP A 69 3.73 -0.98 -1.64
N GLU A 70 3.63 -1.87 -2.61
CA GLU A 70 2.41 -2.10 -3.36
C GLU A 70 2.10 -3.59 -3.32
N TRP A 71 0.85 -3.96 -3.08
CA TRP A 71 0.50 -5.36 -2.94
C TRP A 71 -0.95 -5.67 -3.25
N CYS A 72 -1.24 -6.96 -3.38
CA CYS A 72 -2.59 -7.50 -3.46
C CYS A 72 -2.89 -8.36 -2.23
N SER A 73 -3.84 -7.97 -1.39
CA SER A 73 -4.20 -8.76 -0.19
C SER A 73 -4.91 -10.08 -0.48
N LYS A 74 -5.26 -10.35 -1.74
CA LYS A 74 -5.91 -11.62 -2.13
C LYS A 74 -4.92 -12.68 -2.59
N CYS A 75 -3.98 -12.32 -3.46
CA CYS A 75 -3.01 -13.25 -4.03
C CYS A 75 -1.60 -13.11 -3.45
N HIS A 76 -1.43 -12.19 -2.50
CA HIS A 76 -0.20 -11.91 -1.76
C HIS A 76 1.01 -11.63 -2.66
N ALA A 77 0.76 -11.13 -3.86
CA ALA A 77 1.81 -10.59 -4.71
C ALA A 77 2.16 -9.17 -4.27
N TYR A 78 3.44 -8.81 -4.29
CA TYR A 78 3.90 -7.49 -3.89
C TYR A 78 5.08 -6.98 -4.72
N GLU A 79 5.24 -5.66 -4.73
CA GLU A 79 6.46 -4.99 -5.17
C GLU A 79 6.90 -4.00 -4.09
N TYR A 80 8.19 -3.99 -3.79
CA TYR A 80 8.80 -3.12 -2.79
C TYR A 80 9.84 -2.21 -3.44
N TYR A 81 9.76 -0.92 -3.09
CA TYR A 81 10.65 0.11 -3.56
C TYR A 81 11.40 0.71 -2.37
N PRO A 82 12.68 0.35 -2.16
CA PRO A 82 13.47 0.83 -1.03
C PRO A 82 13.87 2.31 -1.14
N ASP A 83 13.84 2.86 -2.36
CA ASP A 83 14.17 4.26 -2.64
C ASP A 83 13.13 4.86 -3.57
N GLY A 84 12.34 5.78 -3.03
CA GLY A 84 11.29 6.48 -3.75
C GLY A 84 10.97 7.82 -3.09
N PHE A 85 9.96 8.48 -3.63
CA PHE A 85 9.43 9.72 -3.08
C PHE A 85 8.03 9.51 -2.52
N VAL A 86 7.77 10.09 -1.36
CA VAL A 86 6.44 10.08 -0.75
C VAL A 86 5.63 11.24 -1.31
N PRO A 87 4.48 10.99 -1.96
CA PRO A 87 3.65 12.05 -2.52
C PRO A 87 3.11 12.98 -1.45
N ALA A 88 2.93 14.27 -1.78
CA ALA A 88 2.44 15.25 -0.81
C ALA A 88 0.98 15.03 -0.37
N TRP A 89 0.19 14.28 -1.15
CA TRP A 89 -1.17 13.88 -0.76
C TRP A 89 -1.18 12.74 0.26
N TRP A 90 -0.07 12.01 0.42
CA TRP A 90 -0.01 10.86 1.29
C TRP A 90 -0.19 11.28 2.75
N LYS A 91 -1.13 10.64 3.41
CA LYS A 91 -1.31 10.69 4.86
C LYS A 91 -1.41 9.26 5.34
N GLU A 92 -0.49 8.86 6.23
CA GLU A 92 -0.44 7.49 6.75
C GLU A 92 -1.81 7.09 7.34
N PRO A 93 -2.52 6.12 6.72
CA PRO A 93 -3.92 5.84 7.06
C PRO A 93 -4.07 5.02 8.35
N TYR A 94 -3.01 4.34 8.75
CA TYR A 94 -2.91 3.52 9.96
C TYR A 94 -1.43 3.39 10.35
N PRO A 95 -1.11 3.38 11.65
CA PRO A 95 0.26 3.25 12.12
C PRO A 95 0.76 1.81 11.95
N VAL A 96 2.01 1.68 11.51
CA VAL A 96 2.76 0.40 11.51
C VAL A 96 4.03 0.58 12.31
N ASP A 97 4.32 -0.36 13.21
CA ASP A 97 5.57 -0.36 13.98
C ASP A 97 6.77 -0.44 13.01
N PRO A 98 7.67 0.57 13.01
CA PRO A 98 8.85 0.56 12.15
C PRO A 98 9.74 -0.68 12.33
N ALA A 99 9.78 -1.27 13.53
CA ALA A 99 10.58 -2.47 13.78
C ALA A 99 10.02 -3.73 13.10
N LEU A 100 8.75 -3.70 12.70
CA LEU A 100 8.10 -4.79 11.96
C LEU A 100 8.19 -4.60 10.44
N LEU A 101 8.58 -3.42 9.95
CA LEU A 101 8.66 -3.18 8.51
C LEU A 101 9.74 -4.05 7.86
N LYS A 102 9.32 -4.81 6.86
CA LYS A 102 10.14 -5.71 6.05
C LYS A 102 9.92 -5.42 4.56
N TYR A 103 10.58 -6.19 3.71
CA TYR A 103 10.35 -6.15 2.26
C TYR A 103 8.92 -6.60 1.91
N ASP A 104 8.42 -7.64 2.58
CA ASP A 104 7.05 -8.08 2.44
C ASP A 104 6.06 -7.12 3.14
N PRO A 105 4.84 -6.95 2.60
CA PRO A 105 3.85 -6.05 3.15
C PRO A 105 3.03 -6.69 4.29
N GLY A 106 3.35 -7.90 4.77
CA GLY A 106 2.50 -8.64 5.72
C GLY A 106 2.13 -7.85 6.98
N PRO A 107 3.08 -7.22 7.67
CA PRO A 107 2.80 -6.36 8.83
C PRO A 107 1.93 -5.14 8.48
N ILE A 108 2.11 -4.58 7.27
CA ILE A 108 1.35 -3.43 6.77
C ILE A 108 -0.10 -3.85 6.48
N ASP A 109 -0.30 -4.98 5.80
CA ASP A 109 -1.62 -5.50 5.47
C ASP A 109 -2.40 -5.93 6.73
N ALA A 110 -1.72 -6.51 7.71
CA ALA A 110 -2.32 -6.83 9.01
C ALA A 110 -2.78 -5.57 9.75
N ALA A 111 -2.00 -4.49 9.71
CA ALA A 111 -2.40 -3.21 10.28
C ALA A 111 -3.60 -2.59 9.54
N ARG A 112 -3.60 -2.66 8.20
CA ARG A 112 -4.72 -2.25 7.35
C ARG A 112 -6.01 -2.98 7.70
N ALA A 113 -5.97 -4.31 7.77
CA ALA A 113 -7.13 -5.14 8.08
C ALA A 113 -7.73 -4.77 9.45
N LYS A 114 -6.87 -4.64 10.48
CA LYS A 114 -7.30 -4.19 11.83
C LYS A 114 -7.90 -2.79 11.81
N ALA A 115 -7.35 -1.87 11.01
CA ALA A 115 -7.89 -0.51 10.89
C ALA A 115 -9.26 -0.50 10.20
N ALA A 116 -9.45 -1.35 9.19
CA ALA A 116 -10.72 -1.52 8.50
C ALA A 116 -11.81 -2.09 9.43
N GLU A 117 -11.48 -3.13 10.21
CA GLU A 117 -12.38 -3.73 11.20
C GLU A 117 -12.88 -2.70 12.22
N ARG A 118 -11.97 -1.88 12.78
CA ARG A 118 -12.31 -0.83 13.75
C ARG A 118 -13.27 0.22 13.19
N ARG A 119 -13.14 0.56 11.89
CA ARG A 119 -14.04 1.50 11.22
C ARG A 119 -15.44 0.89 11.06
N SER A 120 -15.51 -0.39 10.71
CA SER A 120 -16.79 -1.10 10.58
C SER A 120 -17.53 -1.25 11.91
N THR A 121 -16.83 -1.49 13.02
CA THR A 121 -17.48 -1.57 14.33
C THR A 121 -17.98 -0.22 14.83
N ASN A 122 -17.21 0.86 14.63
CA ASN A 122 -17.62 2.20 15.08
C ASN A 122 -18.77 2.81 14.25
N ALA A 123 -18.99 2.33 13.02
CA ALA A 123 -20.12 2.75 12.20
C ALA A 123 -21.47 2.12 12.64
N GLY A 124 -21.45 1.15 13.56
CA GLY A 124 -22.64 0.48 14.08
C GLY A 124 -23.31 1.15 15.28
N ASP A 125 -22.68 2.14 15.92
CA ASP A 125 -23.19 2.81 17.13
C ASP A 125 -23.81 4.19 16.82
N ILE A 126 -24.88 4.21 16.02
CA ILE A 126 -25.85 5.31 16.05
C ILE A 126 -27.07 4.82 16.82
N PRO A 127 -27.19 5.07 18.14
CA PRO A 127 -28.46 4.89 18.82
C PRO A 127 -29.45 5.92 18.27
N ASN A 128 -30.59 5.42 17.78
CA ASN A 128 -31.78 6.20 17.47
C ASN A 128 -32.41 6.74 18.77
#